data_AF-A0A9X4N0D8-F1
#
_entry.id   AF-A0A9X4N0D8-F1
#
_cell.length_a   1.000
_cell.length_b   1.000
_cell.length_c   1.000
_cell.angle_alpha   90.00
_cell.angle_beta   90.00
_cell.angle_gamma   90.00
#
_symmetry.space_group_name_H-M   'P 1'
#
loop_
_entity.id
_entity.type
_entity.pdbx_description
1 polymer ?
#
loop_
_entity_poly.entity_id
_entity_poly.type
_entity_poly.pdbx_seq_one_letter_code
_entity_poly.pdbx_strand_id
1 'polypeptide(L)'
;MCILSIIRTDNKFTLTHNRDEDVARITSQTLITKEINNQLATFPMDIQSQGTWILTSSTWSTAILNGGFKLHQRKPSYKHSRGLFPYMLLAYENAPEYVESLDLNKIEPFTQVMYNHKTKELHRLVWDGIEKHLSEIQDDVFVISSSTLYDREEKKSHESAIKALKSPSSDELARLHKGLSWSHNPDIPMLKTTSQVQIIANNENKSMKFTKFVND
;
A
#
# COMPACT_ATOMS: atom_id res chain seq x y z
N MET A 1 -5.55 6.05 -4.04
CA MET A 1 -6.76 5.71 -3.26
C MET A 1 -6.97 4.24 -3.51
N CYS A 2 -7.19 3.39 -2.51
CA CYS A 2 -6.79 2.00 -2.62
C CYS A 2 -7.53 1.07 -1.65
N ILE A 3 -7.63 -0.22 -2.00
CA ILE A 3 -7.89 -1.33 -1.06
C ILE A 3 -6.58 -2.11 -0.90
N LEU A 4 -6.21 -2.40 0.34
CA LEU A 4 -5.07 -3.23 0.68
C LEU A 4 -5.49 -4.35 1.63
N SER A 5 -4.98 -5.54 1.37
CA SER A 5 -5.07 -6.65 2.33
C SER A 5 -3.71 -7.32 2.51
N ILE A 6 -3.44 -7.75 3.73
CA ILE A 6 -2.35 -8.65 4.07
C ILE A 6 -2.95 -9.91 4.68
N ILE A 7 -2.53 -11.05 4.15
CA ILE A 7 -2.79 -12.36 4.74
C ILE A 7 -1.43 -12.97 5.04
N ARG A 8 -1.16 -13.24 6.32
CA ARG A 8 0.07 -13.86 6.79
C ARG A 8 -0.23 -15.11 7.61
N THR A 9 0.65 -16.07 7.48
CA THR A 9 0.76 -17.28 8.32
C THR A 9 2.24 -17.48 8.63
N ASP A 10 2.58 -18.52 9.41
CA ASP A 10 3.97 -18.82 9.75
C ASP A 10 4.91 -18.92 8.54
N ASN A 11 4.41 -19.40 7.40
CA ASN A 11 5.21 -19.75 6.22
C ASN A 11 4.81 -18.98 4.95
N LYS A 12 3.78 -18.14 5.00
CA LYS A 12 3.28 -17.44 3.81
C LYS A 12 2.86 -16.03 4.16
N PHE A 13 3.22 -15.10 3.30
CA PHE A 13 2.80 -13.71 3.33
C PHE A 13 2.24 -13.34 1.96
N THR A 14 1.05 -12.74 1.93
CA THR A 14 0.45 -12.21 0.71
C THR A 14 -0.07 -10.81 0.98
N LEU A 15 0.49 -9.82 0.31
CA LEU A 15 -0.02 -8.45 0.27
C LEU A 15 -0.65 -8.21 -1.10
N THR A 16 -1.92 -7.83 -1.14
CA THR A 16 -2.61 -7.40 -2.36
C THR A 16 -3.04 -5.95 -2.21
N HIS A 17 -2.73 -5.13 -3.21
CA HIS A 17 -2.98 -3.69 -3.19
C HIS A 17 -3.53 -3.23 -4.53
N ASN A 18 -4.79 -2.80 -4.55
CA ASN A 18 -5.39 -2.08 -5.66
C ASN A 18 -5.01 -0.61 -5.59
N ARG A 19 -4.57 -0.03 -6.71
CA ARG A 19 -4.27 1.40 -6.82
C ARG A 19 -5.33 2.10 -7.65
N ASP A 20 -6.17 2.87 -6.97
CA ASP A 20 -7.04 3.88 -7.55
C ASP A 20 -6.28 5.20 -7.68
N GLU A 21 -6.17 5.69 -8.90
CA GLU A 21 -5.42 6.88 -9.22
C GLU A 21 -6.04 7.55 -10.45
N ASP A 22 -5.72 8.82 -10.65
CA ASP A 22 -6.03 9.52 -11.89
C ASP A 22 -5.54 8.72 -13.10
N VAL A 23 -6.40 8.53 -14.10
CA VAL A 23 -6.09 7.80 -15.33
C VAL A 23 -4.92 8.39 -16.12
N ALA A 24 -4.66 9.69 -15.97
CA ALA A 24 -3.52 10.37 -16.57
C ALA A 24 -2.21 10.11 -15.82
N ARG A 25 -2.25 9.53 -14.62
CA ARG A 25 -1.07 9.34 -13.78
C ARG A 25 -0.24 8.14 -14.22
N ILE A 26 0.87 8.44 -14.88
CA ILE A 26 1.73 7.45 -15.52
C ILE A 26 2.57 6.67 -14.50
N THR A 27 2.66 5.36 -14.69
CA THR A 27 3.51 4.45 -13.92
C THR A 27 4.43 3.66 -14.83
N SER A 28 5.53 3.13 -14.29
CA SER A 28 6.44 2.23 -15.01
C SER A 28 5.69 1.10 -15.70
N GLN A 29 6.13 0.65 -16.88
CA GLN A 29 5.47 -0.45 -17.58
C GLN A 29 5.70 -1.80 -16.90
N THR A 30 6.87 -1.95 -16.28
CA THR A 30 7.30 -3.15 -15.57
C THR A 30 7.72 -2.80 -14.14
N LEU A 31 7.99 -3.83 -13.35
CA LEU A 31 8.68 -3.69 -12.08
C LEU A 31 10.10 -3.20 -12.29
N ILE A 32 10.55 -2.31 -11.41
CA ILE A 32 11.92 -1.84 -11.33
C ILE A 32 12.56 -2.55 -10.15
N THR A 33 13.78 -3.05 -10.35
CA THR A 33 14.63 -3.59 -9.29
C THR A 33 15.91 -2.79 -9.24
N LYS A 34 16.23 -2.19 -8.10
CA LYS A 34 17.49 -1.44 -7.90
C LYS A 34 17.93 -1.48 -6.44
N GLU A 35 19.21 -1.26 -6.21
CA GLU A 35 19.77 -1.15 -4.87
C GLU A 35 19.45 0.23 -4.27
N ILE A 36 18.92 0.24 -3.05
CA ILE A 36 18.60 1.43 -2.26
C ILE A 36 18.97 1.12 -0.81
N ASN A 37 19.83 1.94 -0.19
CA ASN A 37 20.30 1.73 1.18
C ASN A 37 20.82 0.30 1.42
N ASN A 38 21.65 -0.21 0.51
CA ASN A 38 22.21 -1.58 0.52
C ASN A 38 21.16 -2.71 0.50
N GLN A 39 19.93 -2.42 0.10
CA GLN A 39 18.87 -3.41 -0.10
C GLN A 39 18.42 -3.44 -1.56
N LEU A 40 18.32 -4.64 -2.13
CA LEU A 40 17.72 -4.81 -3.44
C LEU A 40 16.20 -4.64 -3.32
N ALA A 41 15.67 -3.55 -3.87
CA ALA A 41 14.27 -3.18 -3.78
C ALA A 41 13.56 -3.37 -5.13
N THR A 42 12.39 -4.01 -5.11
CA THR A 42 11.52 -4.23 -6.26
C THR A 42 10.18 -3.53 -6.06
N PHE A 43 9.78 -2.72 -7.05
CA PHE A 43 8.56 -1.90 -6.99
C PHE A 43 8.12 -1.42 -8.38
N PRO A 44 6.83 -1.14 -8.60
CA PRO A 44 6.41 -0.26 -9.69
C PRO A 44 6.70 1.20 -9.33
N MET A 45 7.08 2.02 -10.31
CA MET A 45 7.38 3.43 -10.08
C MET A 45 6.24 4.32 -10.55
N ASP A 46 5.91 5.30 -9.74
CA ASP A 46 5.13 6.47 -10.15
C ASP A 46 6.08 7.45 -10.86
N ILE A 47 5.96 7.58 -12.18
CA ILE A 47 6.92 8.31 -13.01
C ILE A 47 6.90 9.81 -12.67
N GLN A 48 5.72 10.36 -12.41
CA GLN A 48 5.54 11.78 -12.17
C GLN A 48 6.19 12.23 -10.85
N SER A 49 6.08 11.41 -9.80
CA SER A 49 6.65 11.74 -8.49
C SER A 49 8.01 11.08 -8.21
N GLN A 50 8.49 10.24 -9.14
CA GLN A 50 9.68 9.40 -8.98
C GLN A 50 9.67 8.50 -7.73
N GLY A 51 8.49 8.33 -7.13
CA GLY A 51 8.25 7.53 -5.94
C GLY A 51 7.63 6.18 -6.25
N THR A 52 7.18 5.50 -5.21
CA THR A 52 6.34 4.30 -5.30
C THR A 52 5.28 4.29 -4.21
N TRP A 53 4.16 3.63 -4.47
CA TRP A 53 3.12 3.38 -3.47
C TRP A 53 3.25 2.00 -2.83
N ILE A 54 4.18 1.17 -3.32
CA ILE A 54 4.38 -0.20 -2.83
C ILE A 54 5.78 -0.70 -3.17
N LEU A 55 6.45 -1.32 -2.20
CA LEU A 55 7.82 -1.78 -2.33
C LEU A 55 8.03 -3.09 -1.59
N THR A 56 8.91 -3.93 -2.13
CA THR A 56 9.46 -5.08 -1.41
C THR A 56 10.97 -5.14 -1.52
N SER A 57 11.65 -5.50 -0.43
CA SER A 57 13.08 -5.81 -0.35
C SER A 57 13.26 -7.10 0.46
N SER A 58 14.49 -7.54 0.71
CA SER A 58 14.78 -8.66 1.62
C SER A 58 14.14 -8.45 3.00
N THR A 59 14.26 -7.25 3.59
CA THR A 59 13.76 -6.92 4.92
C THR A 59 12.30 -6.47 4.94
N TRP A 60 11.87 -5.65 3.98
CA TRP A 60 10.59 -4.94 4.08
C TRP A 60 9.63 -5.27 2.96
N SER A 61 8.34 -5.38 3.26
CA SER A 61 7.26 -5.09 2.30
C SER A 61 6.43 -3.94 2.84
N THR A 62 6.24 -2.89 2.05
CA THR A 62 5.52 -1.70 2.49
C THR A 62 4.60 -1.18 1.40
N ALA A 63 3.50 -0.56 1.80
CA ALA A 63 2.56 0.09 0.91
C ALA A 63 2.01 1.36 1.53
N ILE A 64 1.68 2.34 0.68
CA ILE A 64 1.10 3.62 1.06
C ILE A 64 -0.32 3.73 0.53
N LEU A 65 -1.22 4.13 1.42
CA LEU A 65 -2.57 4.57 1.11
C LEU A 65 -2.67 6.08 1.32
N ASN A 66 -3.48 6.73 0.48
CA ASN A 66 -3.75 8.16 0.63
C ASN A 66 -4.67 8.40 1.83
N GLY A 67 -4.40 9.48 2.57
CA GLY A 67 -5.23 9.92 3.69
C GLY A 67 -4.84 9.28 5.03
N GLY A 68 -5.17 10.01 6.10
CA GLY A 68 -5.07 9.52 7.48
C GLY A 68 -6.38 8.85 7.90
N PHE A 69 -6.84 9.09 9.13
CA PHE A 69 -8.11 8.53 9.63
C PHE A 69 -9.36 9.08 8.92
N LYS A 70 -9.30 10.33 8.45
CA LYS A 70 -10.42 11.05 7.86
C LYS A 70 -10.00 11.67 6.52
N LEU A 71 -11.00 12.02 5.71
CA LEU A 71 -10.81 12.89 4.56
C LEU A 71 -10.21 14.22 5.04
N HIS A 72 -9.04 14.59 4.53
CA HIS A 72 -8.40 15.87 4.82
C HIS A 72 -8.63 16.85 3.66
N GLN A 73 -8.71 18.14 3.98
CA GLN A 73 -8.69 19.17 2.95
C GLN A 73 -7.29 19.26 2.33
N ARG A 74 -7.22 19.16 1.00
CA ARG A 74 -5.96 19.30 0.28
C ARG A 74 -5.39 20.71 0.44
N LYS A 75 -4.12 20.80 0.84
CA LYS A 75 -3.36 22.06 0.84
C LYS A 75 -2.83 22.37 -0.56
N PRO A 76 -2.67 23.67 -0.92
CA PRO A 76 -2.21 24.09 -2.24
C PRO A 76 -0.75 23.71 -2.52
N SER A 77 0.07 23.45 -1.49
CA SER A 77 1.43 22.95 -1.65
C SER A 77 1.80 21.97 -0.54
N TYR A 78 2.48 20.89 -0.94
CA TYR A 78 3.11 19.92 -0.04
C TYR A 78 4.61 19.87 -0.32
N LYS A 79 5.41 19.56 0.70
CA LYS A 79 6.87 19.60 0.64
C LYS A 79 7.42 18.61 -0.40
N HIS A 80 7.04 17.33 -0.29
CA HIS A 80 7.42 16.28 -1.24
C HIS A 80 6.33 15.20 -1.36
N SER A 81 6.46 14.31 -2.35
CA SER A 81 5.57 13.15 -2.53
C SER A 81 5.77 12.12 -1.43
N ARG A 82 4.66 11.59 -0.92
CA ARG A 82 4.66 10.46 0.03
C ARG A 82 5.30 9.20 -0.56
N GLY A 83 5.32 9.07 -1.89
CA GLY A 83 5.92 7.93 -2.57
C GLY A 83 7.42 7.77 -2.37
N LEU A 84 8.09 8.72 -1.69
CA LEU A 84 9.51 8.62 -1.34
C LEU A 84 9.74 7.86 -0.01
N PHE A 85 8.75 7.85 0.87
CA PHE A 85 8.84 7.20 2.19
C PHE A 85 9.14 5.69 2.15
N PRO A 86 8.64 4.90 1.17
CA PRO A 86 9.01 3.50 1.05
C PRO A 86 10.51 3.28 0.84
N TYR A 87 11.20 4.22 0.18
CA TYR A 87 12.66 4.15 0.00
C TYR A 87 13.39 4.49 1.29
N MET A 88 12.89 5.47 2.05
CA MET A 88 13.48 5.87 3.33
C MET A 88 13.43 4.74 4.36
N LEU A 89 12.35 3.95 4.38
CA LEU A 89 12.20 2.78 5.25
C LEU A 89 13.37 1.79 5.11
N LEU A 90 13.97 1.68 3.91
CA LEU A 90 15.07 0.75 3.64
C LEU A 90 16.37 1.10 4.39
N ALA A 91 16.47 2.29 4.97
CA ALA A 91 17.60 2.67 5.83
C ALA A 91 17.48 2.14 7.27
N TYR A 92 16.34 1.53 7.64
CA TYR A 92 16.02 1.16 9.02
C TYR A 92 15.73 -0.34 9.15
N GLU A 93 16.02 -0.89 10.33
CA GLU A 93 15.78 -2.30 10.65
C GLU A 93 14.46 -2.52 11.42
N ASN A 94 13.90 -1.48 12.03
CA ASN A 94 12.62 -1.54 12.75
C ASN A 94 11.73 -0.34 12.42
N ALA A 95 10.41 -0.52 12.54
CA ALA A 95 9.44 0.52 12.20
C ALA A 95 9.42 1.71 13.17
N PRO A 96 9.54 1.54 14.51
CA PRO A 96 9.58 2.66 15.44
C PRO A 96 10.66 3.70 15.14
N GLU A 97 11.90 3.26 14.93
CA GLU A 97 13.04 4.14 14.63
C GLU A 97 12.83 4.91 13.32
N TYR A 98 12.37 4.20 12.28
CA TYR A 98 12.00 4.81 11.00
C TYR A 98 10.92 5.89 11.19
N VAL A 99 9.86 5.60 11.95
CA VAL A 99 8.74 6.53 12.15
C VAL A 99 9.21 7.77 12.92
N GLU A 100 10.03 7.60 13.94
CA GLU A 100 10.60 8.70 14.72
C GLU A 100 11.42 9.64 13.82
N SER A 101 12.22 9.09 12.91
CA SER A 101 13.10 9.85 12.02
C SER A 101 12.39 10.72 10.96
N LEU A 102 11.10 10.48 10.68
CA LEU A 102 10.40 11.15 9.59
C LEU A 102 10.10 12.64 9.89
N ASP A 103 10.55 13.56 9.04
CA ASP A 103 10.01 14.92 9.00
C ASP A 103 8.76 14.96 8.11
N LEU A 104 7.58 14.98 8.75
CA LEU A 104 6.29 15.02 8.07
C LEU A 104 5.68 16.42 7.99
N ASN A 105 6.45 17.46 8.31
CA ASN A 105 5.98 18.83 8.19
C ASN A 105 5.62 19.16 6.73
N LYS A 106 4.41 19.70 6.53
CA LYS A 106 3.82 19.99 5.20
C LYS A 106 3.76 18.77 4.28
N ILE A 107 3.61 17.57 4.83
CA ILE A 107 3.32 16.34 4.08
C ILE A 107 1.83 16.04 4.15
N GLU A 108 1.24 15.63 3.03
CA GLU A 108 -0.17 15.25 2.95
C GLU A 108 -0.44 14.01 3.82
N PRO A 109 -1.54 13.96 4.59
CA PRO A 109 -1.92 12.79 5.38
C PRO A 109 -1.87 11.47 4.60
N PHE A 110 -1.42 10.42 5.26
CA PHE A 110 -1.25 9.11 4.66
C PHE A 110 -1.26 7.99 5.68
N THR A 111 -1.48 6.79 5.17
CA THR A 111 -1.29 5.56 5.92
C THR A 111 -0.21 4.74 5.25
N GLN A 112 0.79 4.32 6.00
CA GLN A 112 1.82 3.40 5.52
C GLN A 112 1.74 2.10 6.31
N VAL A 113 1.69 0.99 5.59
CA VAL A 113 1.73 -0.36 6.15
C VAL A 113 3.12 -0.92 5.90
N MET A 114 3.72 -1.53 6.91
CA MET A 114 5.12 -1.97 6.90
C MET A 114 5.21 -3.37 7.52
N TYR A 115 5.60 -4.35 6.73
CA TYR A 115 5.83 -5.71 7.17
C TYR A 115 7.33 -6.01 7.14
N ASN A 116 7.87 -6.41 8.29
CA ASN A 116 9.27 -6.84 8.40
C ASN A 116 9.35 -8.36 8.21
N HIS A 117 10.05 -8.82 7.18
CA HIS A 117 10.21 -10.25 6.88
C HIS A 117 11.11 -10.98 7.88
N LYS A 118 12.01 -10.28 8.58
CA LYS A 118 12.90 -10.87 9.57
C LYS A 118 12.16 -11.10 10.90
N THR A 119 11.45 -10.09 11.39
CA THR A 119 10.74 -10.15 12.69
C THR A 119 9.30 -10.65 12.59
N LYS A 120 8.73 -10.69 11.38
CA LYS A 120 7.31 -10.97 11.08
C LYS A 120 6.33 -9.94 11.67
N GLU A 121 6.83 -8.80 12.13
CA GLU A 121 6.02 -7.72 12.67
C GLU A 121 5.32 -6.95 11.55
N LEU A 122 4.05 -6.64 11.76
CA LEU A 122 3.25 -5.80 10.89
C LEU A 122 2.93 -4.49 11.61
N HIS A 123 3.36 -3.39 11.04
CA HIS A 123 3.12 -2.05 11.57
C HIS A 123 2.27 -1.22 10.62
N ARG A 124 1.48 -0.32 11.21
CA ARG A 124 0.73 0.72 10.50
C ARG A 124 1.11 2.08 11.09
N LEU A 125 1.63 2.95 10.25
CA LEU A 125 1.77 4.38 10.51
C LEU A 125 0.57 5.11 9.89
N VAL A 126 -0.14 5.90 10.68
CA VAL A 126 -1.09 6.91 10.18
C VAL A 126 -0.53 8.29 10.49
N TRP A 127 -0.24 9.07 9.45
CA TRP A 127 0.02 10.50 9.56
C TRP A 127 -1.29 11.24 9.28
N ASP A 128 -1.86 11.89 10.30
CA ASP A 128 -3.13 12.61 10.19
C ASP A 128 -2.96 14.09 9.80
N GLY A 129 -1.73 14.56 9.67
CA GLY A 129 -1.38 15.95 9.38
C GLY A 129 -0.96 16.76 10.61
N ILE A 130 -1.09 16.18 11.81
CA ILE A 130 -0.76 16.78 13.11
C ILE A 130 0.23 15.87 13.85
N GLU A 131 -0.10 14.59 14.00
CA GLU A 131 0.68 13.63 14.77
C GLU A 131 0.86 12.27 14.04
N LYS A 132 1.91 11.56 14.43
CA LYS A 132 2.23 10.22 13.92
C LYS A 132 1.60 9.18 14.82
N HIS A 133 0.73 8.34 14.27
CA HIS A 133 0.12 7.22 14.98
C HIS A 133 0.73 5.90 14.51
N LEU A 134 1.62 5.31 15.30
CA LEU A 134 2.19 4.00 15.02
C LEU A 134 1.44 2.93 15.83
N SER A 135 0.99 1.88 15.14
CA SER A 135 0.37 0.71 15.77
C SER A 135 0.93 -0.57 15.18
N GLU A 136 1.25 -1.53 16.03
CA GLU A 136 1.50 -2.92 15.63
C GLU A 136 0.16 -3.64 15.39
N ILE A 137 0.11 -4.48 14.37
CA ILE A 137 -1.07 -5.22 13.95
C ILE A 137 -0.84 -6.70 14.24
N GLN A 138 -1.66 -7.26 15.12
CA GLN A 138 -1.58 -8.66 15.54
C GLN A 138 -2.39 -9.59 14.64
N ASP A 139 -3.35 -9.07 13.88
CA ASP A 139 -4.17 -9.88 12.98
C ASP A 139 -3.36 -10.57 11.88
N ASP A 140 -3.69 -11.82 11.59
CA ASP A 140 -3.17 -12.57 10.44
C ASP A 140 -3.79 -12.11 9.12
N VAL A 141 -5.03 -11.61 9.18
CA VAL A 141 -5.76 -11.03 8.06
C VAL A 141 -6.04 -9.56 8.36
N PHE A 142 -5.22 -8.70 7.79
CA PHE A 142 -5.35 -7.25 7.89
C PHE A 142 -5.92 -6.67 6.60
N VAL A 143 -6.96 -5.85 6.70
CA VAL A 143 -7.59 -5.18 5.56
C VAL A 143 -7.73 -3.69 5.86
N ILE A 144 -7.41 -2.86 4.89
CA ILE A 144 -7.63 -1.42 4.97
C ILE A 144 -8.06 -0.88 3.61
N SER A 145 -9.02 0.03 3.62
CA SER A 145 -9.40 0.81 2.44
C SER A 145 -9.23 2.30 2.72
N SER A 146 -8.91 3.07 1.69
CA SER A 146 -8.69 4.52 1.75
C SER A 146 -9.83 5.24 2.46
N SER A 147 -9.51 6.09 3.44
CA SER A 147 -10.50 6.87 4.17
C SER A 147 -11.21 7.93 3.31
N THR A 148 -10.65 8.23 2.15
CA THR A 148 -11.07 9.31 1.25
C THR A 148 -12.11 8.94 0.20
N LEU A 149 -12.26 7.64 -0.14
CA LEU A 149 -13.19 7.19 -1.19
C LEU A 149 -14.31 6.34 -0.67
N TYR A 150 -13.99 5.45 0.27
CA TYR A 150 -14.95 4.46 0.73
C TYR A 150 -15.63 4.98 1.98
N ASP A 151 -16.94 4.85 2.03
CA ASP A 151 -17.69 5.12 3.23
C ASP A 151 -17.46 4.02 4.28
N ARG A 152 -18.20 4.09 5.39
CA ARG A 152 -18.06 3.13 6.49
C ARG A 152 -18.57 1.73 6.09
N GLU A 153 -19.67 1.66 5.36
CA GLU A 153 -20.30 0.39 4.99
C GLU A 153 -19.50 -0.32 3.90
N GLU A 154 -18.95 0.41 2.92
CA GLU A 154 -18.06 -0.13 1.90
C GLU A 154 -16.80 -0.74 2.52
N LYS A 155 -16.14 -0.01 3.44
CA LYS A 155 -14.97 -0.52 4.17
C LYS A 155 -15.28 -1.81 4.91
N LYS A 156 -16.42 -1.84 5.62
CA LYS A 156 -16.88 -3.02 6.36
C LYS A 156 -17.18 -4.19 5.42
N SER A 157 -17.77 -3.91 4.26
CA SER A 157 -18.05 -4.90 3.22
C SER A 157 -16.77 -5.51 2.67
N HIS A 158 -15.77 -4.69 2.32
CA HIS A 158 -14.45 -5.16 1.85
C HIS A 158 -13.75 -6.05 2.88
N GLU A 159 -13.70 -5.57 4.13
CA GLU A 159 -13.11 -6.31 5.23
C GLU A 159 -13.81 -7.65 5.43
N SER A 160 -15.15 -7.66 5.43
CA SER A 160 -15.94 -8.88 5.60
C SER A 160 -15.73 -9.86 4.44
N ALA A 161 -15.73 -9.38 3.20
CA ALA A 161 -15.53 -10.21 2.01
C ALA A 161 -14.14 -10.87 2.00
N ILE A 162 -13.09 -10.12 2.35
CA ILE A 162 -11.73 -10.65 2.39
C ILE A 162 -11.53 -11.59 3.57
N LYS A 163 -12.03 -11.24 4.77
CA LYS A 163 -11.93 -12.10 5.96
C LYS A 163 -12.75 -13.39 5.84
N ALA A 164 -13.77 -13.43 4.98
CA ALA A 164 -14.53 -14.64 4.70
C ALA A 164 -13.73 -15.68 3.90
N LEU A 165 -12.65 -15.29 3.22
CA LEU A 165 -11.79 -16.22 2.49
C LEU A 165 -10.99 -17.08 3.47
N LYS A 166 -11.21 -18.40 3.42
CA LYS A 166 -10.43 -19.37 4.20
C LYS A 166 -9.19 -19.78 3.43
N SER A 167 -8.02 -19.34 3.87
CA SER A 167 -6.71 -19.69 3.29
C SER A 167 -6.63 -19.54 1.76
N PRO A 168 -7.00 -18.37 1.20
CA PRO A 168 -7.09 -18.21 -0.25
C PRO A 168 -5.72 -18.36 -0.93
N SER A 169 -5.75 -18.87 -2.16
CA SER A 169 -4.65 -18.69 -3.10
C SER A 169 -4.45 -17.22 -3.44
N SER A 170 -3.26 -16.87 -3.94
CA SER A 170 -3.00 -15.49 -4.39
C SER A 170 -3.93 -15.07 -5.52
N ASP A 171 -4.30 -16.00 -6.42
CA ASP A 171 -5.19 -15.71 -7.54
C ASP A 171 -6.64 -15.52 -7.10
N GLU A 172 -7.15 -16.27 -6.12
CA GLU A 172 -8.47 -16.03 -5.54
C GLU A 172 -8.53 -14.65 -4.87
N LEU A 173 -7.51 -14.30 -4.10
CA LEU A 173 -7.43 -12.98 -3.47
C LEU A 173 -7.34 -11.86 -4.52
N ALA A 174 -6.55 -12.05 -5.58
CA ALA A 174 -6.43 -11.10 -6.68
C ALA A 174 -7.77 -10.87 -7.40
N ARG A 175 -8.51 -11.96 -7.69
CA ARG A 175 -9.83 -11.90 -8.32
C ARG A 175 -10.85 -11.20 -7.42
N LEU A 176 -10.86 -11.49 -6.13
CA LEU A 176 -11.73 -10.79 -5.18
C LEU A 176 -11.41 -9.29 -5.17
N HIS A 177 -10.13 -8.92 -4.99
CA HIS A 177 -9.71 -7.52 -5.07
C HIS A 177 -10.12 -6.86 -6.39
N LYS A 178 -10.01 -7.56 -7.52
CA LYS A 178 -10.47 -7.05 -8.81
C LYS A 178 -11.99 -6.77 -8.79
N GLY A 179 -12.79 -7.63 -8.19
CA GLY A 179 -14.24 -7.42 -8.00
C GLY A 179 -14.58 -6.28 -7.03
N LEU A 180 -13.69 -5.95 -6.10
CA LEU A 180 -13.79 -4.80 -5.20
C LEU A 180 -13.19 -3.51 -5.77
N SER A 181 -12.73 -3.54 -7.03
CA SER A 181 -12.16 -2.35 -7.67
C SER A 181 -13.19 -1.23 -7.67
N TRP A 182 -12.72 -0.01 -7.43
CA TRP A 182 -13.58 1.16 -7.49
C TRP A 182 -13.97 1.41 -8.94
N SER A 183 -15.27 1.24 -9.23
CA SER A 183 -15.86 1.49 -10.53
C SER A 183 -16.15 2.98 -10.73
N HIS A 184 -16.30 3.37 -11.99
CA HIS A 184 -16.50 4.74 -12.44
C HIS A 184 -17.54 5.50 -11.60
N ASN A 185 -17.10 6.54 -10.88
CA ASN A 185 -18.00 7.50 -10.25
C ASN A 185 -18.22 8.67 -11.22
N PRO A 186 -19.48 8.97 -11.62
CA PRO A 186 -19.79 10.08 -12.52
C PRO A 186 -19.29 11.43 -12.02
N ASP A 187 -19.19 11.60 -10.69
CA ASP A 187 -18.74 12.84 -10.06
C ASP A 187 -17.21 13.01 -10.12
N ILE A 188 -16.46 11.93 -10.34
CA ILE A 188 -14.99 11.96 -10.43
C ILE A 188 -14.52 11.00 -11.55
N PRO A 189 -14.85 11.28 -12.83
CA PRO A 189 -14.69 10.32 -13.92
C PRO A 189 -13.23 9.98 -14.24
N MET A 190 -12.30 10.84 -13.82
CA MET A 190 -10.86 10.68 -14.04
C MET A 190 -10.19 9.73 -13.05
N LEU A 191 -10.86 9.36 -11.96
CA LEU A 191 -10.33 8.44 -10.98
C LEU A 191 -10.81 7.02 -11.27
N LYS A 192 -9.95 6.01 -11.13
CA LYS A 192 -10.37 4.59 -11.10
C LYS A 192 -9.25 3.70 -10.61
N THR A 193 -9.55 2.44 -10.31
CA THR A 193 -8.50 1.42 -10.11
C THR A 193 -7.70 1.23 -11.41
N THR A 194 -6.44 1.65 -11.40
CA THR A 194 -5.53 1.62 -12.57
C THR A 194 -4.65 0.38 -12.60
N SER A 195 -4.42 -0.23 -11.44
CA SER A 195 -3.56 -1.39 -11.32
C SER A 195 -3.75 -2.13 -10.01
N GLN A 196 -3.27 -3.37 -9.98
CA GLN A 196 -3.15 -4.20 -8.80
C GLN A 196 -1.71 -4.69 -8.67
N VAL A 197 -1.19 -4.69 -7.45
CA VAL A 197 0.11 -5.27 -7.11
C VAL A 197 -0.09 -6.35 -6.06
N GLN A 198 0.56 -7.49 -6.25
CA GLN A 198 0.69 -8.52 -5.24
C GLN A 198 2.14 -8.77 -4.87
N ILE A 199 2.42 -8.90 -3.58
CA ILE A 199 3.67 -9.42 -3.05
C ILE A 199 3.35 -10.76 -2.40
N ILE A 200 4.01 -11.82 -2.84
CA ILE A 200 3.84 -13.17 -2.32
C ILE A 200 5.20 -13.61 -1.82
N ALA A 201 5.29 -13.97 -0.54
CA ALA A 201 6.50 -14.51 0.06
C ALA A 201 6.18 -15.80 0.80
N ASN A 202 7.12 -16.75 0.74
CA ASN A 202 7.18 -17.91 1.60
C ASN A 202 8.64 -18.10 2.06
N ASN A 203 8.93 -19.19 2.76
CA ASN A 203 10.27 -19.44 3.33
C ASN A 203 11.38 -19.57 2.26
N GLU A 204 11.03 -19.84 1.00
CA GLU A 204 11.98 -20.12 -0.07
C GLU A 204 12.06 -19.00 -1.11
N ASN A 205 10.93 -18.36 -1.39
CA ASN A 205 10.75 -17.50 -2.54
C ASN A 205 9.93 -16.27 -2.18
N LYS A 206 10.29 -15.14 -2.81
CA LYS A 206 9.52 -13.90 -2.78
C LYS A 206 9.36 -13.36 -4.18
N SER A 207 8.12 -13.05 -4.55
CA SER A 207 7.78 -12.51 -5.86
C SER A 207 6.85 -11.32 -5.73
N MET A 208 6.91 -10.45 -6.74
CA MET A 208 5.96 -9.35 -6.90
C MET A 208 5.32 -9.47 -8.28
N LYS A 209 3.99 -9.36 -8.33
CA LYS A 209 3.20 -9.31 -9.56
C LYS A 209 2.60 -7.92 -9.67
N PHE A 210 2.79 -7.27 -10.81
CA PHE A 210 2.18 -5.98 -11.12
C PHE A 210 1.29 -6.12 -12.35
N THR A 211 0.00 -5.84 -12.18
CA THR A 211 -1.01 -5.96 -13.23
C THR A 211 -1.66 -4.61 -13.43
N LYS A 212 -1.46 -4.01 -14.61
CA LYS A 212 -2.18 -2.81 -15.02
C LYS A 212 -3.56 -3.21 -15.53
N PHE A 213 -4.57 -2.42 -15.18
CA PHE A 213 -5.90 -2.57 -15.75
C PHE A 213 -5.95 -1.67 -16.98
N VAL A 214 -6.35 -2.24 -18.11
CA VAL A 214 -6.50 -1.49 -19.35
C VAL A 214 -7.74 -0.60 -19.20
N ASN A 215 -7.64 0.63 -19.70
CA ASN A 215 -8.80 1.48 -19.85
C ASN A 215 -9.64 0.90 -21.00
N ASP A 216 -10.65 0.09 -20.67
CA ASP A 216 -11.78 -0.07 -21.58
C ASP A 216 -12.52 1.28 -21.73
#